data_AF-V9HGH5-F1
#
_entry.id   AF-V9HGH5-F1
#
_cell.length_a   1.000
_cell.length_b   1.000
_cell.length_c   1.000
_cell.angle_alpha   90.00
_cell.angle_beta   90.00
_cell.angle_gamma   90.00
#
_symmetry.space_group_name_H-M   'P 1'
#
loop_
_entity.id
_entity.type
_entity.pdbx_description
1 polymer ?
#
loop_
_entity_poly.entity_id
_entity_poly.type
_entity_poly.pdbx_seq_one_letter_code
_entity_poly.pdbx_strand_id
1 'polypeptide(L)' 'MVMEEIENKIKRLYKQVKSGKMTQEIAEEISELADKVEDMGENAKESMKNMMSDIKKSMKKMK' A
#
# COMPACT_ATOMS: atom_id res chain seq x y z
N MET A 1 15.26 -6.92 -6.90
CA MET A 1 14.59 -5.86 -7.69
C MET A 1 13.06 -5.82 -7.48
N VAL A 2 12.36 -6.96 -7.34
CA VAL A 2 10.90 -6.97 -7.09
C VAL A 2 10.47 -6.18 -5.84
N MET A 3 11.25 -6.24 -4.76
CA MET A 3 10.93 -5.54 -3.51
C MET A 3 10.93 -4.01 -3.65
N GLU A 4 11.86 -3.45 -4.43
CA GLU A 4 11.94 -2.01 -4.70
C GLU A 4 10.76 -1.50 -5.54
N GLU A 5 10.29 -2.30 -6.51
CA GLU A 5 9.12 -1.95 -7.32
C GLU A 5 7.84 -1.90 -6.48
N ILE A 6 7.65 -2.91 -5.63
CA ILE A 6 6.50 -2.97 -4.72
C ILE A 6 6.56 -1.81 -3.72
N GLU A 7 7.73 -1.50 -3.17
CA GLU A 7 7.88 -0.38 -2.22
C GLU A 7 7.55 0.96 -2.88
N ASN A 8 8.04 1.19 -4.10
CA ASN A 8 7.72 2.40 -4.87
C ASN A 8 6.23 2.51 -5.21
N LYS A 9 5.58 1.40 -5.56
CA LYS A 9 4.14 1.36 -5.80
C LYS A 9 3.34 1.70 -4.54
N ILE A 10 3.65 1.06 -3.40
CA ILE A 10 2.99 1.34 -2.12
C ILE A 10 3.17 2.81 -1.72
N LYS A 11 4.38 3.36 -1.86
CA LYS A 11 4.65 4.79 -1.62
C LYS A 11 3.82 5.70 -2.52
N ARG A 12 3.69 5.40 -3.81
CA ARG A 12 2.82 6.16 -4.74
C ARG A 12 1.37 6.11 -4.29
N LEU A 13 0.85 4.93 -4.01
CA LEU A 13 -0.54 4.74 -3.57
C LEU A 13 -0.81 5.46 -2.25
N TYR A 14 0.11 5.37 -1.29
CA TYR A 14 0.04 6.13 -0.05
C TYR A 14 -0.02 7.64 -0.28
N LYS A 15 0.80 8.16 -1.19
CA LYS A 15 0.79 9.59 -1.51
C LYS A 15 -0.53 10.02 -2.17
N GLN A 16 -1.11 9.19 -3.04
CA GLN A 16 -2.41 9.47 -3.66
C GLN A 16 -3.55 9.48 -2.63
N VAL A 17 -3.60 8.45 -1.78
CA VAL A 17 -4.58 8.33 -0.69
C VAL A 17 -4.44 9.51 0.26
N LYS A 18 -3.24 9.82 0.74
CA LYS A 18 -2.99 10.99 1.60
C LYS A 18 -3.41 12.31 0.95
N SER A 19 -3.37 12.38 -0.37
CA SER A 19 -3.74 13.57 -1.15
C SER A 19 -5.24 13.69 -1.43
N GLY A 20 -6.10 12.84 -0.87
CA GLY A 20 -7.55 12.91 -1.15
C GLY A 20 -8.00 12.04 -2.33
N LYS A 21 -7.06 11.45 -3.06
CA LYS A 21 -7.33 10.73 -4.31
C LYS A 21 -7.38 9.24 -4.03
N MET A 22 -8.47 8.80 -3.43
CA MET A 22 -8.76 7.37 -3.26
C MET A 22 -9.82 6.96 -4.27
N THR A 23 -9.38 6.32 -5.35
CA THR A 23 -10.28 5.70 -6.34
C THR A 23 -10.40 4.20 -6.06
N GLN A 24 -11.43 3.58 -6.64
CA GLN A 24 -11.63 2.14 -6.54
C GLN A 24 -10.43 1.36 -7.12
N GLU A 25 -9.88 1.85 -8.23
CA GLU A 25 -8.65 1.33 -8.86
C GLU A 25 -7.44 1.34 -7.91
N ILE A 26 -7.22 2.44 -7.17
CA ILE A 26 -6.14 2.54 -6.17
C ILE A 26 -6.34 1.52 -5.05
N ALA A 27 -7.59 1.29 -4.63
CA ALA A 27 -7.89 0.30 -3.59
C ALA A 27 -7.61 -1.14 -4.07
N GLU A 28 -7.96 -1.46 -5.31
CA GLU A 28 -7.63 -2.74 -5.93
C GLU A 28 -6.12 -2.93 -6.05
N GLU A 29 -5.39 -1.91 -6.47
CA GLU A 29 -3.93 -1.96 -6.61
C GLU A 29 -3.23 -2.16 -5.25
N ILE A 30 -3.74 -1.53 -4.18
CA ILE A 30 -3.27 -1.78 -2.80
C ILE A 30 -3.56 -3.23 -2.40
N SER A 31 -4.72 -3.77 -2.75
CA SER A 31 -5.08 -5.15 -2.40
C SER A 31 -4.19 -6.16 -3.13
N GLU A 32 -3.89 -5.93 -4.40
CA GLU A 32 -2.97 -6.77 -5.18
C GLU A 32 -1.54 -6.71 -4.63
N LEU A 33 -1.08 -5.53 -4.23
CA LEU A 33 0.21 -5.39 -3.57
C LEU A 33 0.21 -6.08 -2.20
N ALA A 34 -0.89 -6.08 -1.47
CA ALA A 34 -0.97 -6.75 -0.16
C ALA A 34 -0.73 -8.25 -0.32
N ASP A 35 -1.35 -8.85 -1.33
CA ASP A 35 -1.20 -10.27 -1.66
C ASP A 35 0.24 -10.61 -2.05
N LYS A 36 0.85 -9.81 -2.94
CA LYS A 36 2.28 -9.94 -3.30
C LYS A 36 3.23 -9.77 -2.10
N VAL A 37 2.85 -8.94 -1.13
CA VAL A 37 3.61 -8.72 0.10
C VAL A 37 3.46 -9.88 1.07
N GLU A 38 2.32 -10.57 1.06
CA GLU A 38 2.15 -11.80 1.85
C GLU A 38 3.06 -12.93 1.38
N ASP A 39 3.32 -12.97 0.07
CA ASP A 39 4.25 -13.91 -0.57
C ASP A 39 5.72 -13.51 -0.39
N MET A 40 6.00 -12.25 0.00
CA MET A 40 7.35 -11.80 0.33
C MET A 40 7.79 -12.23 1.73
N GLY A 41 9.11 -12.48 1.87
CA GLY A 41 9.72 -12.87 3.14
C GLY A 41 9.44 -11.87 4.28
N GLU A 42 9.41 -12.39 5.52
CA GLU A 42 8.91 -11.69 6.73
C GLU A 42 9.40 -10.25 6.90
N ASN A 43 10.67 -9.98 6.56
CA ASN A 43 11.28 -8.66 6.70
C ASN A 43 10.63 -7.59 5.79
N ALA A 44 10.29 -7.94 4.54
CA ALA A 44 9.59 -7.04 3.63
C ALA A 44 8.12 -6.88 4.02
N LYS A 45 7.51 -8.01 4.43
CA LYS A 45 6.13 -8.07 4.86
C LYS A 45 5.86 -7.07 5.98
N GLU A 46 6.75 -6.96 6.97
CA GLU A 46 6.57 -6.05 8.09
C GLU A 46 6.56 -4.57 7.68
N SER A 47 7.54 -4.12 6.88
CA SER A 47 7.61 -2.73 6.42
C SER A 47 6.42 -2.34 5.55
N MET A 48 5.99 -3.23 4.66
CA MET A 48 4.89 -2.96 3.74
C MET A 48 3.52 -3.06 4.44
N LYS A 49 3.37 -3.96 5.40
CA LYS A 49 2.17 -4.06 6.26
C LYS A 49 1.97 -2.80 7.09
N ASN A 50 3.05 -2.20 7.60
CA ASN A 50 2.99 -0.91 8.28
C ASN A 50 2.50 0.19 7.34
N MET A 51 3.07 0.31 6.13
CA MET A 51 2.60 1.29 5.13
C MET A 51 1.13 1.09 4.73
N MET A 52 0.68 -0.15 4.50
CA MET A 52 -0.73 -0.45 4.19
C MET A 52 -1.68 -0.10 5.33
N SER A 53 -1.27 -0.33 6.57
CA SER A 53 -2.04 0.06 7.75
C SER A 53 -2.22 1.59 7.80
N ASP A 54 -1.16 2.35 7.47
CA ASP A 54 -1.20 3.81 7.38
C ASP A 54 -2.06 4.32 6.22
N ILE A 55 -1.99 3.66 5.06
CA ILE A 55 -2.91 3.90 3.94
C ILE A 55 -4.35 3.71 4.41
N LYS A 56 -4.69 2.54 4.97
CA LYS A 56 -6.05 2.21 5.42
C LYS A 56 -6.57 3.18 6.49
N LYS A 57 -5.70 3.63 7.40
CA LYS A 57 -6.03 4.68 8.38
C LYS A 57 -6.29 6.02 7.69
N SER A 58 -5.47 6.41 6.71
CA SER A 58 -5.64 7.64 5.95
C SER A 58 -6.95 7.62 5.14
N MET A 59 -7.28 6.49 4.54
CA MET A 59 -8.58 6.25 3.88
C MET A 59 -9.75 6.43 4.85
N LYS A 60 -9.69 5.82 6.04
CA LYS A 60 -10.72 5.97 7.07
C LYS A 60 -10.89 7.41 7.56
N LYS A 61 -9.80 8.18 7.63
CA LYS A 61 -9.82 9.58 8.07
C LYS A 61 -10.41 10.55 7.05
N MET A 62 -10.57 10.14 5.79
CA MET A 62 -11.23 10.94 4.74
C MET A 62 -12.75 10.80 4.72
N LYS A 63 -13.35 9.97 5.58
CA LYS A 63 -14.80 9.93 5.79
C LYS A 63 -15.31 11.12 6.58
#